data_AF-A0AB34PQH4-F1
#
_entry.id   AF-A0AB34PQH4-F1
#
_cell.length_a   1.000
_cell.length_b   1.000
_cell.length_c   1.000
_cell.angle_alpha   90.00
_cell.angle_beta   90.00
_cell.angle_gamma   90.00
#
_symmetry.space_group_name_H-M   'P 1'
#
loop_
_entity.id
_entity.type
_entity.pdbx_description
1 polymer ?
#
loop_
_entity_poly.entity_id
_entity_poly.type
_entity_poly.pdbx_seq_one_letter_code
_entity_poly.pdbx_strand_id
1 'polypeptide(L)'
;MVLKTFKVDGISPIKAETLTPESFSKYGGVISADHQLEKVQSSEANYGTAIKIHKVAPIVNNYSNCPSGKEATANWNIFRCKAPKHLINHGSLNSVYTSKVLERHPFSTQTFLPLGQDLHKVSYLVIVAKTDESTEEKLPDPTSIRAFVCKGNQSVTYGIGTWHAPMVVIDEKVPHIDFAVFIHENGVADEDVQECYFEPGYSIVYNQIEAKL
;
A
#
# COMPACT_ATOMS: atom_id res chain seq x y z
N MET A 1 0.60 15.42 -9.25
CA MET A 1 1.55 16.02 -10.25
C MET A 1 2.67 15.02 -10.51
N VAL A 2 3.10 14.84 -11.76
CA VAL A 2 4.22 13.95 -12.10
C VAL A 2 5.54 14.68 -11.91
N LEU A 3 6.39 14.17 -11.00
CA LEU A 3 7.70 14.75 -10.68
C LEU A 3 8.81 14.25 -11.61
N LYS A 4 8.78 12.96 -11.97
CA LYS A 4 9.85 12.34 -12.79
C LYS A 4 9.38 11.07 -13.48
N THR A 5 9.95 10.80 -14.65
CA THR A 5 9.89 9.48 -15.31
C THR A 5 11.26 8.80 -15.23
N PHE A 6 11.32 7.66 -14.55
CA PHE A 6 12.51 6.82 -14.44
C PHE A 6 12.60 5.83 -15.60
N LYS A 7 13.82 5.59 -16.08
CA LYS A 7 14.12 4.39 -16.87
C LYS A 7 14.31 3.21 -15.91
N VAL A 8 13.83 2.04 -16.33
CA VAL A 8 13.88 0.81 -15.53
C VAL A 8 15.04 -0.11 -15.92
N ASP A 9 15.96 0.38 -16.74
CA ASP A 9 17.14 -0.36 -17.15
C ASP A 9 17.94 -0.81 -15.91
N GLY A 10 18.15 -2.11 -15.77
CA GLY A 10 18.87 -2.69 -14.63
C GLY A 10 18.01 -3.00 -13.39
N ILE A 11 16.71 -2.69 -13.38
CA ILE A 11 15.81 -3.15 -12.32
C ILE A 11 15.47 -4.62 -12.56
N SER A 12 16.06 -5.51 -11.75
CA SER A 12 15.72 -6.93 -11.78
C SER A 12 14.28 -7.17 -11.29
N PRO A 13 13.59 -8.23 -11.74
CA PRO A 13 12.25 -8.55 -11.25
C PRO A 13 12.21 -8.65 -9.73
N ILE A 14 11.29 -7.91 -9.11
CA ILE A 14 11.11 -7.86 -7.66
C ILE A 14 10.15 -8.97 -7.26
N LYS A 15 10.58 -9.85 -6.36
CA LYS A 15 9.70 -10.89 -5.81
C LYS A 15 8.86 -10.30 -4.69
N ALA A 16 7.55 -10.51 -4.74
CA ALA A 16 6.65 -10.11 -3.67
C ALA A 16 6.85 -11.00 -2.44
N GLU A 17 6.96 -10.37 -1.28
CA GLU A 17 7.18 -10.99 0.01
C GLU A 17 5.86 -11.12 0.79
N THR A 18 5.85 -11.88 1.88
CA THR A 18 4.68 -11.93 2.77
C THR A 18 4.56 -10.61 3.55
N LEU A 19 3.37 -10.01 3.55
CA LEU A 19 3.09 -8.84 4.38
C LEU A 19 3.01 -9.22 5.87
N THR A 20 3.87 -8.61 6.69
CA THR A 20 3.77 -8.60 8.16
C THR A 20 4.00 -7.18 8.69
N PRO A 21 3.58 -6.86 9.93
CA PRO A 21 3.90 -5.57 10.54
C PRO A 21 5.41 -5.26 10.54
N GLU A 22 6.26 -6.26 10.77
CA GLU A 22 7.71 -6.10 10.81
C GLU A 22 8.30 -5.85 9.42
N SER A 23 7.89 -6.63 8.40
CA SER A 23 8.40 -6.47 7.04
C SER A 23 8.01 -5.12 6.42
N PHE A 24 6.87 -4.56 6.85
CA PHE A 24 6.36 -3.27 6.35
C PHE A 24 6.74 -2.05 7.19
N SER A 25 7.30 -2.24 8.39
CA SER A 25 7.56 -1.18 9.39
C SER A 25 8.33 0.05 8.90
N LYS A 26 9.16 -0.08 7.85
CA LYS A 26 9.91 1.05 7.26
C LYS A 26 9.08 1.94 6.34
N TYR A 27 7.89 1.49 5.95
CA TYR A 27 7.02 2.13 4.96
C TYR A 27 5.69 2.58 5.57
N GLY A 28 5.41 2.18 6.82
CA GLY A 28 4.17 2.53 7.51
C GLY A 28 3.73 1.44 8.48
N GLY A 29 2.43 1.18 8.54
CA GLY A 29 1.81 0.20 9.44
C GLY A 29 0.95 -0.82 8.70
N VAL A 30 0.70 -1.94 9.38
CA VAL A 30 -0.21 -3.00 8.91
C VAL A 30 -1.23 -3.25 10.00
N ILE A 31 -2.51 -3.25 9.64
CA ILE A 31 -3.59 -3.76 10.50
C ILE A 31 -3.73 -5.24 10.18
N SER A 32 -3.30 -6.10 11.10
CA SER A 32 -3.40 -7.55 10.95
C SER A 32 -3.52 -8.19 12.34
N ALA A 33 -4.75 -8.55 12.71
CA ALA A 33 -5.05 -9.12 14.03
C ALA A 33 -4.20 -10.37 14.31
N ASP A 34 -4.14 -11.30 13.35
CA ASP A 34 -3.37 -12.55 13.47
C ASP A 34 -1.89 -12.33 13.84
N HIS A 35 -1.29 -11.23 13.37
CA HIS A 35 0.12 -10.92 13.68
C HIS A 35 0.29 -10.11 14.97
N GLN A 36 -0.72 -9.31 15.33
CA GLN A 36 -0.59 -8.28 16.36
C GLN A 36 -1.17 -8.69 17.72
N LEU A 37 -2.08 -9.66 17.77
CA LEU A 37 -2.71 -10.13 19.01
C LEU A 37 -1.70 -10.51 20.10
N GLU A 38 -0.61 -11.16 19.72
CA GLU A 38 0.43 -11.63 20.66
C GLU A 38 1.50 -10.59 20.98
N LYS A 39 1.65 -9.55 20.14
CA LYS A 39 2.80 -8.64 20.14
C LYS A 39 2.47 -7.22 20.58
N VAL A 40 1.20 -6.85 20.50
CA VAL A 40 0.71 -5.50 20.76
C VAL A 40 -0.17 -5.52 22.00
N GLN A 41 -0.15 -4.43 22.77
CA GLN A 41 -1.05 -4.28 23.90
C GLN A 41 -2.50 -4.53 23.45
N SER A 42 -3.19 -5.39 24.20
CA SER A 42 -4.59 -5.73 23.97
C SER A 42 -5.39 -5.67 25.26
N SER A 43 -6.71 -5.54 25.13
CA SER A 43 -7.64 -5.63 26.27
C SER A 43 -8.91 -6.35 25.84
N GLU A 44 -9.51 -7.10 26.76
CA GLU A 44 -10.85 -7.64 26.53
C GLU A 44 -11.88 -6.51 26.44
N ALA A 45 -12.91 -6.76 25.64
CA ALA A 45 -14.06 -5.90 25.44
C ALA A 45 -15.31 -6.78 25.25
N ASN A 46 -16.49 -6.14 25.18
CA ASN A 46 -17.76 -6.83 24.94
C ASN A 46 -18.00 -8.03 25.87
N TYR A 47 -17.77 -7.85 27.17
CA TYR A 47 -17.97 -8.90 28.17
C TYR A 47 -17.24 -10.23 27.86
N GLY A 48 -16.00 -10.13 27.35
CA GLY A 48 -15.14 -11.30 27.06
C GLY A 48 -15.31 -11.88 25.65
N THR A 49 -16.09 -11.23 24.78
CA THR A 49 -16.33 -11.71 23.40
C THR A 49 -15.52 -10.96 22.33
N ALA A 50 -14.77 -9.93 22.71
CA ALA A 50 -13.93 -9.18 21.79
C ALA A 50 -12.56 -8.87 22.40
N ILE A 51 -11.54 -8.82 21.54
CA ILE A 51 -10.21 -8.36 21.89
C ILE A 51 -9.96 -7.04 21.15
N LYS A 52 -9.72 -5.97 21.91
CA LYS A 52 -9.27 -4.69 21.35
C LYS A 52 -7.74 -4.70 21.28
N ILE A 53 -7.19 -4.69 20.07
CA ILE A 53 -5.75 -4.55 19.83
C ILE A 53 -5.47 -3.05 19.67
N HIS A 54 -4.61 -2.50 20.53
CA HIS A 54 -4.45 -1.05 20.64
C HIS A 54 -3.43 -0.53 19.64
N LYS A 55 -3.74 0.59 18.96
CA LYS A 55 -2.79 1.39 18.16
C LYS A 55 -2.00 0.57 17.11
N VAL A 56 -2.71 -0.24 16.34
CA VAL A 56 -2.15 -1.20 15.37
C VAL A 56 -1.51 -0.56 14.12
N ALA A 57 -1.90 0.66 13.77
CA ALA A 57 -1.32 1.42 12.64
C ALA A 57 -1.34 2.93 12.96
N PRO A 58 -0.38 3.70 12.43
CA PRO A 58 -0.31 5.15 12.67
C PRO A 58 -1.38 5.91 11.87
N ILE A 59 -1.88 7.01 12.42
CA ILE A 59 -2.68 8.00 11.70
C ILE A 59 -2.03 9.36 11.94
N VAL A 60 -1.54 10.01 10.88
CA VAL A 60 -0.82 11.28 10.99
C VAL A 60 -1.29 12.27 9.94
N ASN A 61 -1.45 13.52 10.35
CA ASN A 61 -1.79 14.69 9.54
C ASN A 61 -0.73 15.77 9.76
N ASN A 62 0.01 16.11 8.71
CA ASN A 62 1.07 17.11 8.68
C ASN A 62 0.75 18.28 7.74
N TYR A 63 -0.53 18.51 7.37
CA TYR A 63 -0.90 19.64 6.51
C TYR A 63 -0.64 21.01 7.14
N SER A 64 -0.39 21.10 8.44
CA SER A 64 0.14 22.33 9.05
C SER A 64 1.48 22.78 8.44
N ASN A 65 2.19 21.87 7.77
CA ASN A 65 3.46 22.13 7.10
C ASN A 65 3.31 22.29 5.57
N CYS A 66 2.08 22.33 5.04
CA CYS A 66 1.87 22.48 3.59
C CYS A 66 2.15 23.92 3.12
N PRO A 67 2.71 24.11 1.90
CA PRO A 67 3.00 25.43 1.34
C PRO A 67 1.79 26.36 1.22
N SER A 68 0.62 25.83 0.89
CA SER A 68 -0.61 26.60 0.67
C SER A 68 -1.19 27.18 1.96
N GLY A 69 -0.82 26.63 3.12
CA GLY A 69 -1.44 26.92 4.40
C GLY A 69 -2.90 26.47 4.49
N LYS A 70 -3.42 25.71 3.52
CA LYS A 70 -4.80 25.25 3.49
C LYS A 70 -4.98 24.04 4.41
N GLU A 71 -5.93 24.14 5.33
CA GLU A 71 -6.27 23.07 6.24
C GLU A 71 -6.80 21.83 5.51
N ALA A 72 -6.40 20.66 5.99
CA ALA A 72 -6.92 19.38 5.51
C ALA A 72 -8.11 18.89 6.34
N THR A 73 -8.97 18.09 5.72
CA THR A 73 -10.01 17.32 6.39
C THR A 73 -9.65 15.85 6.44
N ALA A 74 -10.07 15.15 7.50
CA ALA A 74 -9.99 13.69 7.55
C ALA A 74 -11.14 13.09 6.74
N ASN A 75 -10.82 12.29 5.73
CA ASN A 75 -11.77 11.77 4.76
C ASN A 75 -11.79 10.24 4.79
N TRP A 76 -13.00 9.68 4.69
CA TRP A 76 -13.21 8.30 4.25
C TRP A 76 -13.62 8.32 2.78
N ASN A 77 -12.80 7.70 1.95
CA ASN A 77 -13.07 7.47 0.54
C ASN A 77 -13.37 5.98 0.32
N ILE A 78 -14.02 5.64 -0.80
CA ILE A 78 -14.19 4.25 -1.23
C ILE A 78 -13.54 4.05 -2.60
N PHE A 79 -12.68 3.05 -2.69
CA PHE A 79 -11.99 2.69 -3.91
C PHE A 79 -12.49 1.32 -4.37
N ARG A 80 -13.12 1.27 -5.54
CA ARG A 80 -13.53 0.03 -6.20
C ARG A 80 -12.48 -0.39 -7.21
N CYS A 81 -11.59 -1.29 -6.80
CA CYS A 81 -10.42 -1.67 -7.59
C CYS A 81 -10.66 -2.97 -8.35
N LYS A 82 -10.34 -2.99 -9.65
CA LYS A 82 -10.34 -4.20 -10.48
C LYS A 82 -8.91 -4.66 -10.72
N ALA A 83 -8.72 -5.96 -10.96
CA ALA A 83 -7.42 -6.47 -11.36
C ALA A 83 -7.00 -5.87 -12.73
N PRO A 84 -5.78 -5.29 -12.85
CA PRO A 84 -5.29 -4.72 -14.09
C PRO A 84 -4.77 -5.82 -15.03
N LYS A 85 -5.68 -6.65 -15.56
CA LYS A 85 -5.35 -7.87 -16.33
C LYS A 85 -4.39 -7.64 -17.50
N HIS A 86 -4.44 -6.46 -18.13
CA HIS A 86 -3.53 -6.08 -19.22
C HIS A 86 -2.07 -5.84 -18.79
N LEU A 87 -1.81 -5.77 -17.48
CA LEU A 87 -0.47 -5.65 -16.88
C LEU A 87 -0.06 -6.93 -16.16
N ILE A 88 -0.89 -7.97 -16.16
CA ILE A 88 -0.62 -9.24 -15.48
C ILE A 88 -0.35 -10.32 -16.52
N ASN A 89 0.80 -10.96 -16.42
CA ASN A 89 1.17 -12.12 -17.22
C ASN A 89 1.27 -13.35 -16.31
N HIS A 90 0.55 -14.42 -16.65
CA HIS A 90 0.59 -15.68 -15.91
C HIS A 90 1.64 -16.62 -16.49
N GLY A 91 2.59 -17.04 -15.66
CA GLY A 91 3.48 -18.16 -15.93
C GLY A 91 2.95 -19.46 -15.31
N SER A 92 3.66 -20.56 -15.54
CA SER A 92 3.30 -21.88 -14.99
C SER A 92 3.42 -21.98 -13.47
N LEU A 93 4.34 -21.23 -12.86
CA LEU A 93 4.59 -21.24 -11.41
C LEU A 93 4.19 -19.94 -10.73
N ASN A 94 4.42 -18.81 -11.40
CA ASN A 94 4.28 -17.48 -10.83
C ASN A 94 3.54 -16.57 -11.81
N SER A 95 2.88 -15.53 -11.29
CA SER A 95 2.36 -14.42 -12.09
C SER A 95 3.28 -13.21 -11.99
N VAL A 96 3.25 -12.35 -13.01
CA VAL A 96 4.05 -11.13 -13.09
C VAL A 96 3.13 -9.94 -13.34
N TYR A 97 3.18 -8.94 -12.45
CA TYR A 97 2.54 -7.65 -12.62
C TYR A 97 3.56 -6.60 -13.06
N THR A 98 3.29 -5.86 -14.13
CA THR A 98 4.12 -4.74 -14.58
C THR A 98 3.65 -3.44 -13.94
N SER A 99 4.39 -2.96 -12.93
CA SER A 99 4.14 -1.69 -12.28
C SER A 99 4.77 -0.54 -13.06
N LYS A 100 4.09 0.61 -13.11
CA LYS A 100 4.51 1.78 -13.90
C LYS A 100 4.54 3.10 -13.13
N VAL A 101 3.99 3.14 -11.92
CA VAL A 101 3.80 4.37 -11.16
C VAL A 101 4.11 4.09 -9.70
N LEU A 102 4.81 5.04 -9.07
CA LEU A 102 4.78 5.22 -7.62
C LEU A 102 4.25 6.62 -7.33
N GLU A 103 3.41 6.74 -6.33
CA GLU A 103 2.87 7.97 -5.78
C GLU A 103 3.23 8.11 -4.31
N ARG A 104 3.09 9.33 -3.77
CA ARG A 104 3.18 9.60 -2.34
C ARG A 104 2.18 10.67 -1.94
N HIS A 105 1.83 10.64 -0.64
CA HIS A 105 1.06 11.68 0.04
C HIS A 105 2.00 12.43 1.01
N PRO A 106 2.52 13.62 0.64
CA PRO A 106 3.58 14.30 1.40
C PRO A 106 3.21 14.67 2.83
N PHE A 107 1.92 14.84 3.13
CA PHE A 107 1.45 15.37 4.42
C PHE A 107 0.49 14.46 5.19
N SER A 108 0.16 13.26 4.69
CA SER A 108 -0.74 12.34 5.39
C SER A 108 -0.28 10.90 5.29
N THR A 109 -0.58 10.12 6.33
CA THR A 109 -0.73 8.68 6.15
C THR A 109 -1.93 8.38 5.26
N GLN A 110 -1.90 7.27 4.52
CA GLN A 110 -3.06 6.79 3.77
C GLN A 110 -3.30 5.31 4.08
N THR A 111 -4.50 4.98 4.54
CA THR A 111 -4.87 3.60 4.90
C THR A 111 -5.84 3.03 3.88
N PHE A 112 -5.57 1.80 3.41
CA PHE A 112 -6.51 1.01 2.63
C PHE A 112 -6.98 -0.21 3.43
N LEU A 113 -8.27 -0.27 3.72
CA LEU A 113 -8.92 -1.41 4.37
C LEU A 113 -9.77 -2.17 3.35
N PRO A 114 -9.42 -3.42 2.98
CA PRO A 114 -10.27 -4.24 2.13
C PRO A 114 -11.61 -4.55 2.82
N LEU A 115 -12.70 -4.45 2.08
CA LEU A 115 -14.05 -4.72 2.56
C LEU A 115 -14.57 -6.06 2.02
N GLY A 116 -15.08 -6.88 2.94
CA GLY A 116 -15.79 -8.13 2.61
C GLY A 116 -14.93 -9.20 1.91
N GLN A 117 -13.62 -9.22 2.17
CA GLN A 117 -12.69 -10.18 1.55
C GLN A 117 -12.50 -11.44 2.39
N ASP A 118 -12.18 -12.54 1.71
CA ASP A 118 -11.80 -13.80 2.35
C ASP A 118 -10.50 -13.62 3.15
N LEU A 119 -10.50 -14.05 4.40
CA LEU A 119 -9.41 -13.80 5.34
C LEU A 119 -8.13 -14.61 5.04
N HIS A 120 -8.23 -15.71 4.29
CA HIS A 120 -7.10 -16.57 3.94
C HIS A 120 -6.57 -16.29 2.54
N LYS A 121 -7.35 -15.61 1.71
CA LYS A 121 -7.02 -15.41 0.30
C LYS A 121 -6.07 -14.24 0.10
N VAL A 122 -5.01 -14.47 -0.67
CA VAL A 122 -4.17 -13.41 -1.23
C VAL A 122 -4.96 -12.68 -2.31
N SER A 123 -5.14 -11.37 -2.14
CA SER A 123 -6.13 -10.62 -2.91
C SER A 123 -5.57 -9.39 -3.62
N TYR A 124 -4.48 -8.80 -3.11
CA TYR A 124 -3.89 -7.59 -3.67
C TYR A 124 -2.38 -7.52 -3.39
N LEU A 125 -1.68 -6.67 -4.15
CA LEU A 125 -0.27 -6.35 -3.96
C LEU A 125 -0.12 -4.95 -3.37
N VAL A 126 0.89 -4.81 -2.52
CA VAL A 126 1.38 -3.51 -2.04
C VAL A 126 2.81 -3.37 -2.50
N ILE A 127 3.12 -2.26 -3.17
CA ILE A 127 4.45 -1.99 -3.71
C ILE A 127 4.90 -0.66 -3.13
N VAL A 128 6.11 -0.61 -2.61
CA VAL A 128 6.67 0.56 -1.90
C VAL A 128 8.12 0.77 -2.28
N ALA A 129 8.60 1.99 -2.11
CA ALA A 129 10.01 2.33 -2.21
C ALA A 129 10.39 3.28 -1.07
N LYS A 130 11.68 3.28 -0.71
CA LYS A 130 12.22 4.32 0.15
C LYS A 130 12.37 5.62 -0.63
N THR A 131 12.29 6.70 0.10
CA THR A 131 12.69 8.02 -0.35
C THR A 131 14.21 8.09 -0.48
N ASP A 132 14.69 8.63 -1.59
CA ASP A 132 16.08 9.04 -1.76
C ASP A 132 16.30 10.42 -1.13
N GLU A 133 16.79 10.41 0.12
CA GLU A 133 17.09 11.63 0.89
C GLU A 133 18.27 12.45 0.31
N SER A 134 19.00 11.93 -0.68
CA SER A 134 20.07 12.68 -1.36
C SER A 134 19.53 13.62 -2.45
N THR A 135 18.28 13.44 -2.85
CA THR A 135 17.62 14.28 -3.87
C THR A 135 16.83 15.41 -3.21
N GLU A 136 16.91 16.61 -3.77
CA GLU A 136 16.15 17.78 -3.29
C GLU A 136 14.64 17.53 -3.29
N GLU A 137 14.14 16.89 -4.34
CA GLU A 137 12.73 16.54 -4.53
C GLU A 137 12.29 15.31 -3.70
N LYS A 138 13.22 14.64 -3.01
CA LYS A 138 12.97 13.43 -2.21
C LYS A 138 12.27 12.34 -3.02
N LEU A 139 12.77 12.04 -4.21
CA LEU A 139 12.19 11.09 -5.15
C LEU A 139 12.25 9.63 -4.63
N PRO A 140 11.52 8.67 -5.23
CA PRO A 140 11.70 7.26 -4.85
C PRO A 140 13.08 6.76 -5.30
N ASP A 141 13.74 5.96 -4.47
CA ASP A 141 14.92 5.16 -4.87
C ASP A 141 14.45 3.90 -5.61
N PRO A 142 14.65 3.77 -6.94
CA PRO A 142 14.18 2.61 -7.70
C PRO A 142 14.82 1.29 -7.27
N THR A 143 16.01 1.32 -6.67
CA THR A 143 16.72 0.10 -6.20
C THR A 143 16.14 -0.42 -4.88
N SER A 144 15.39 0.43 -4.17
CA SER A 144 14.77 0.11 -2.89
C SER A 144 13.36 -0.48 -3.01
N ILE A 145 12.83 -0.64 -4.22
CA ILE A 145 11.47 -1.13 -4.43
C ILE A 145 11.29 -2.49 -3.75
N ARG A 146 10.18 -2.63 -3.01
CA ARG A 146 9.71 -3.88 -2.41
C ARG A 146 8.25 -4.07 -2.76
N ALA A 147 7.82 -5.33 -2.78
CA ALA A 147 6.44 -5.70 -3.02
C ALA A 147 5.99 -6.73 -1.98
N PHE A 148 4.71 -6.71 -1.66
CA PHE A 148 4.11 -7.59 -0.66
C PHE A 148 2.79 -8.18 -1.19
N VAL A 149 2.61 -9.49 -1.01
CA VAL A 149 1.31 -10.14 -1.18
C VAL A 149 0.48 -9.95 0.09
N CYS A 150 -0.76 -9.50 -0.08
CA CYS A 150 -1.64 -9.14 1.02
C CYS A 150 -2.88 -10.04 1.03
N LYS A 151 -3.25 -10.53 2.21
CA LYS A 151 -4.50 -11.26 2.42
C LYS A 151 -5.69 -10.32 2.59
N GLY A 152 -6.90 -10.82 2.35
CA GLY A 152 -8.13 -10.05 2.50
C GLY A 152 -8.42 -9.53 3.92
N ASN A 153 -7.78 -10.08 4.96
CA ASN A 153 -7.89 -9.59 6.34
C ASN A 153 -6.75 -8.67 6.79
N GLN A 154 -5.86 -8.28 5.88
CA GLN A 154 -4.78 -7.34 6.17
C GLN A 154 -5.17 -5.97 5.61
N SER A 155 -4.82 -4.90 6.31
CA SER A 155 -4.91 -3.54 5.79
C SER A 155 -3.54 -2.90 5.87
N VAL A 156 -3.27 -1.96 4.96
CA VAL A 156 -2.00 -1.22 4.95
C VAL A 156 -2.24 0.25 5.20
N THR A 157 -1.35 0.84 5.99
CA THR A 157 -1.26 2.28 6.15
C THR A 157 0.12 2.72 5.68
N TYR A 158 0.17 3.43 4.55
CA TYR A 158 1.39 4.08 4.09
C TYR A 158 1.75 5.22 5.04
N GLY A 159 3.02 5.30 5.42
CA GLY A 159 3.57 6.42 6.17
C GLY A 159 3.55 7.71 5.36
N ILE A 160 3.62 8.86 6.04
CA ILE A 160 3.70 10.17 5.38
C ILE A 160 4.86 10.18 4.39
N GLY A 161 4.60 10.64 3.17
CA GLY A 161 5.61 10.76 2.11
C GLY A 161 6.18 9.42 1.61
N THR A 162 5.67 8.28 2.07
CA THR A 162 6.12 6.97 1.59
C THR A 162 5.71 6.80 0.14
N TRP A 163 6.67 6.46 -0.71
CA TRP A 163 6.42 6.12 -2.10
C TRP A 163 5.79 4.72 -2.21
N HIS A 164 4.67 4.63 -2.89
CA HIS A 164 3.91 3.39 -3.07
C HIS A 164 3.19 3.37 -4.42
N ALA A 165 2.92 2.19 -4.97
CA ALA A 165 2.12 2.11 -6.19
C ALA A 165 0.63 2.32 -5.88
N PRO A 166 -0.16 2.83 -6.85
CA PRO A 166 -1.62 2.75 -6.78
C PRO A 166 -2.09 1.31 -6.47
N MET A 167 -3.21 1.18 -5.77
CA MET A 167 -3.70 -0.12 -5.28
C MET A 167 -3.85 -1.18 -6.40
N VAL A 168 -3.23 -2.37 -6.20
CA VAL A 168 -3.17 -3.43 -7.22
C VAL A 168 -3.95 -4.67 -6.76
N VAL A 169 -5.17 -4.85 -7.25
CA VAL A 169 -5.93 -6.09 -7.04
C VAL A 169 -5.35 -7.20 -7.92
N ILE A 170 -5.14 -8.39 -7.36
CA ILE A 170 -4.65 -9.58 -8.08
C ILE A 170 -5.60 -10.79 -7.97
N ASP A 171 -6.69 -10.68 -7.21
CA ASP A 171 -7.77 -11.66 -7.24
C ASP A 171 -8.65 -11.44 -8.47
N GLU A 172 -8.41 -12.24 -9.51
CA GLU A 172 -9.15 -12.18 -10.76
C GLU A 172 -10.45 -13.00 -10.74
N LYS A 173 -10.74 -13.72 -9.64
CA LYS A 173 -11.97 -14.50 -9.47
C LYS A 173 -13.15 -13.62 -9.03
N VAL A 174 -12.88 -12.41 -8.55
CA VAL A 174 -13.90 -11.39 -8.19
C VAL A 174 -13.89 -10.24 -9.19
N PRO A 175 -15.04 -9.56 -9.42
CA PRO A 175 -15.10 -8.44 -10.36
C PRO A 175 -14.32 -7.21 -9.87
N HIS A 176 -14.23 -7.04 -8.55
CA HIS A 176 -13.52 -5.95 -7.87
C HIS A 176 -13.35 -6.26 -6.38
N ILE A 177 -12.48 -5.48 -5.74
CA ILE A 177 -12.39 -5.35 -4.28
C ILE A 177 -12.68 -3.89 -3.94
N ASP A 178 -13.58 -3.67 -2.98
CA ASP A 178 -13.81 -2.35 -2.41
C ASP A 178 -12.87 -2.14 -1.23
N PHE A 179 -12.24 -0.97 -1.17
CA PHE A 179 -11.41 -0.53 -0.06
C PHE A 179 -12.02 0.70 0.58
N ALA A 180 -12.21 0.68 1.90
CA ALA A 180 -12.37 1.92 2.66
C ALA A 180 -11.00 2.57 2.81
N VAL A 181 -10.88 3.83 2.41
CA VAL A 181 -9.63 4.56 2.37
C VAL A 181 -9.69 5.73 3.34
N PHE A 182 -8.78 5.75 4.32
CA PHE A 182 -8.69 6.86 5.28
C PHE A 182 -7.44 7.69 4.99
N ILE A 183 -7.63 9.00 4.82
CA ILE A 183 -6.57 9.96 4.48
C ILE A 183 -6.95 11.37 4.95
N HIS A 184 -5.97 12.25 5.17
CA HIS A 184 -6.19 13.69 5.25
C HIS A 184 -5.87 14.34 3.91
N GLU A 185 -6.76 15.20 3.42
CA GLU A 185 -6.60 15.90 2.13
C GLU A 185 -7.05 17.34 2.30
N ASN A 186 -6.38 18.27 1.61
CA ASN A 186 -6.80 19.67 1.58
C ASN A 186 -7.33 20.09 0.19
N GLY A 187 -7.28 19.21 -0.81
CA GLY A 187 -7.78 19.48 -2.16
C GLY A 187 -6.82 20.29 -3.03
N VAL A 188 -5.56 20.47 -2.62
CA VAL A 188 -4.50 21.07 -3.43
C VAL A 188 -3.71 19.94 -4.08
N ALA A 189 -3.78 19.84 -5.41
CA ALA A 189 -3.42 18.62 -6.13
C ALA A 189 -1.99 18.09 -5.88
N ASP A 190 -0.99 18.97 -5.76
CA ASP A 190 0.41 18.62 -5.53
C ASP A 190 0.79 18.48 -4.04
N GLU A 191 -0.09 18.92 -3.14
CA GLU A 191 0.04 18.69 -1.70
C GLU A 191 -0.66 17.39 -1.28
N ASP A 192 -1.77 17.05 -1.95
CA ASP A 192 -2.47 15.80 -1.75
C ASP A 192 -1.67 14.65 -2.36
N VAL A 193 -1.19 14.75 -3.60
CA VAL A 193 -0.51 13.62 -4.28
C VAL A 193 0.58 14.02 -5.28
N GLN A 194 1.69 13.29 -5.22
CA GLN A 194 2.83 13.43 -6.12
C GLN A 194 3.19 12.07 -6.72
N GLU A 195 3.52 12.04 -8.01
CA GLU A 195 3.69 10.81 -8.79
C GLU A 195 5.06 10.77 -9.47
N CYS A 196 5.61 9.56 -9.62
CA CYS A 196 6.74 9.26 -10.48
C CYS A 196 6.38 8.08 -11.39
N TYR A 197 6.73 8.20 -12.66
CA TYR A 197 6.51 7.15 -13.65
C TYR A 197 7.77 6.32 -13.89
N PHE A 198 7.55 5.11 -14.39
CA PHE A 198 8.59 4.13 -14.69
C PHE A 198 8.32 3.57 -16.08
N GLU A 199 9.25 3.78 -17.01
CA GLU A 199 9.10 3.35 -18.40
C GLU A 199 10.15 2.30 -18.80
N PRO A 200 9.73 1.19 -19.45
CA PRO A 200 8.34 0.81 -19.77
C PRO A 200 7.51 0.30 -18.57
N GLY A 201 8.14 0.15 -17.41
CA GLY A 201 7.58 -0.42 -16.19
C GLY A 201 8.48 -1.52 -15.63
N TYR A 202 8.39 -1.79 -14.33
CA TYR A 202 9.19 -2.81 -13.66
C TYR A 202 8.33 -4.00 -13.21
N SER A 203 8.94 -5.18 -13.17
CA SER A 203 8.23 -6.44 -12.94
C SER A 203 8.14 -6.79 -11.46
N ILE A 204 6.93 -7.06 -10.98
CA ILE A 204 6.64 -7.67 -9.69
C ILE A 204 6.23 -9.12 -9.90
N VAL A 205 7.00 -10.06 -9.37
CA VAL A 205 6.73 -11.50 -9.44
C VAL A 205 6.03 -11.94 -8.16
N TYR A 206 4.89 -12.60 -8.27
CA TYR A 206 4.13 -13.10 -7.12
C TYR A 206 3.57 -14.50 -7.39
N ASN A 207 3.42 -15.28 -6.32
CA ASN A 207 2.80 -16.59 -6.39
C ASN A 207 1.32 -16.42 -6.05
N GLN A 208 0.43 -17.00 -6.87
CA GLN A 208 -0.92 -17.28 -6.39
C GLN A 208 -0.81 -18.47 -5.45
N ILE A 209 -0.57 -18.21 -4.16
CA ILE A 209 -0.74 -19.25 -3.16
C ILE A 209 -2.24 -19.49 -3.12
N GLU A 210 -2.72 -20.54 -3.75
CA GLU A 210 -3.99 -21.12 -3.35
C GLU A 210 -3.81 -21.48 -1.87
N ALA A 211 -4.43 -20.70 -0.99
CA ALA A 211 -4.59 -21.12 0.38
C ALA A 211 -5.29 -22.47 0.31
N LYS A 212 -4.56 -23.56 0.58
CA LYS A 212 -5.18 -24.84 0.84
C LYS A 212 -6.09 -24.61 2.04
N LEU A 213 -7.40 -24.63 1.78
CA LEU A 213 -8.44 -24.70 2.80
C LEU A 213 -8.20 -25.92 3.69
#